data_AF-A0A9P0DRF5-F1
#
_entry.id   AF-A0A9P0DRF5-F1
#
_cell.length_a   1.000
_cell.length_b   1.000
_cell.length_c   1.000
_cell.angle_alpha   90.00
_cell.angle_beta   90.00
_cell.angle_gamma   90.00
#
_symmetry.space_group_name_H-M   'P 1'
#
loop_
_entity.id
_entity.type
_entity.pdbx_description
1 polymer ?
#
loop_
_entity_poly.entity_id
_entity_poly.type
_entity_poly.pdbx_seq_one_letter_code
_entity_poly.pdbx_strand_id
1 'polypeptide(L)'
;MIRNVNSGLVLDGSDFVVRVAPLVGTYTQLWIFNKSTENPEAIIFTNVANGRALYSWPYTKSVFCYDWADTVYTRWFVEGDRRLVPAAYPQEFLYYGYGPLAISLRYGVSSDGTDEWVLVESKENSET
;
A
#
# COMPACT_ATOMS: atom_id res chain seq x y z
N MET A 1 5.13 2.60 -7.63
CA MET A 1 5.67 2.47 -6.25
C MET A 1 4.74 3.19 -5.28
N ILE A 2 4.75 2.80 -4.00
CA ILE A 2 3.94 3.43 -2.95
C ILE A 2 4.91 3.90 -1.85
N ARG A 3 5.10 5.21 -1.70
CA ARG A 3 6.14 5.82 -0.85
C ARG A 3 5.52 6.56 0.32
N ASN A 4 5.96 6.32 1.54
CA ASN A 4 5.55 7.10 2.70
C ASN A 4 6.16 8.52 2.65
N VAL A 5 5.37 9.54 2.98
CA VAL A 5 5.79 10.95 2.91
C VAL A 5 6.81 11.28 3.99
N ASN A 6 6.57 10.88 5.24
CA ASN A 6 7.43 11.19 6.38
C ASN A 6 8.84 10.59 6.21
N SER A 7 8.91 9.29 5.93
CA SER A 7 10.17 8.55 5.97
C SER A 7 10.88 8.42 4.61
N GLY A 8 10.16 8.65 3.51
CA GLY A 8 10.64 8.36 2.16
C GLY A 8 10.80 6.87 1.83
N LEU A 9 10.49 5.97 2.77
CA LEU A 9 10.52 4.52 2.57
C LEU A 9 9.37 4.07 1.67
N VAL A 10 9.53 2.93 1.00
CA VAL A 10 8.55 2.39 0.04
C VAL A 10 7.97 1.07 0.53
N LEU A 11 6.71 0.78 0.18
CA LEU A 11 6.10 -0.52 0.44
C LEU A 11 6.86 -1.62 -0.30
N ASP A 12 7.22 -2.66 0.44
CA ASP A 12 7.91 -3.85 -0.03
C ASP A 12 7.08 -5.10 0.25
N GLY A 13 6.75 -5.82 -0.83
CA GLY A 13 5.96 -7.06 -0.82
C GLY A 13 6.80 -8.32 -1.00
N SER A 14 8.08 -8.32 -0.58
CA SER A 14 8.95 -9.50 -0.63
C SER A 14 8.44 -10.66 0.24
N ASP A 15 7.80 -10.34 1.35
CA ASP A 15 7.28 -11.29 2.34
C ASP A 15 5.74 -11.37 2.28
N PHE A 16 5.19 -12.37 2.99
CA PHE A 16 3.75 -12.47 3.21
C PHE A 16 3.21 -11.25 3.96
N VAL A 17 3.91 -10.78 4.99
CA VAL A 17 3.59 -9.54 5.71
C VAL A 17 4.30 -8.39 5.02
N VAL A 18 3.53 -7.43 4.51
CA VAL A 18 4.08 -6.27 3.80
C VAL A 18 4.77 -5.34 4.79
N ARG A 19 5.89 -4.75 4.35
CA ARG A 19 6.74 -3.87 5.15
C ARG A 19 7.04 -2.59 4.36
N VAL A 20 7.77 -1.67 4.98
CA VAL A 20 8.47 -0.62 4.23
C VAL A 20 9.96 -0.89 4.18
N ALA A 21 10.65 -0.39 3.15
CA ALA A 21 12.10 -0.53 3.00
C ALA A 21 12.70 0.70 2.30
N PRO A 22 14.03 0.92 2.39
CA PRO A 22 14.70 1.88 1.53
C PRO A 22 14.47 1.55 0.05
N LEU A 23 14.30 2.58 -0.78
CA LEU A 23 14.13 2.39 -2.21
C LEU A 23 15.41 1.85 -2.85
N VAL A 24 15.32 0.64 -3.40
CA VAL A 24 16.42 -0.05 -4.11
C VAL A 24 16.04 -0.49 -5.53
N GLY A 25 14.78 -0.25 -5.94
CA GLY A 25 14.32 -0.47 -7.31
C GLY A 25 14.05 -1.94 -7.66
N THR A 26 13.80 -2.80 -6.67
CA THR A 26 13.45 -4.21 -6.89
C THR A 26 11.99 -4.38 -7.28
N TYR A 27 11.66 -5.48 -7.99
CA TYR A 27 10.26 -5.82 -8.32
C TYR A 27 9.37 -5.96 -7.08
N THR A 28 9.94 -6.26 -5.91
CA THR A 28 9.21 -6.33 -4.64
C THR A 28 8.69 -4.97 -4.17
N GLN A 29 9.24 -3.87 -4.69
CA GLN A 29 8.85 -2.49 -4.39
C GLN A 29 7.94 -1.89 -5.47
N LEU A 30 7.68 -2.63 -6.54
CA LEU A 30 6.82 -2.23 -7.64
C LEU A 30 5.41 -2.80 -7.46
N TRP A 31 4.42 -1.94 -7.73
CA TRP A 31 3.01 -2.24 -7.54
C TRP A 31 2.24 -1.78 -8.78
N ILE A 32 1.39 -2.65 -9.31
CA ILE A 32 0.45 -2.38 -10.39
C ILE A 32 -0.84 -1.85 -9.77
N PHE A 33 -1.40 -0.80 -10.37
CA PHE A 33 -2.64 -0.16 -9.95
C PHE A 33 -3.76 -0.58 -10.88
N ASN A 34 -4.66 -1.44 -10.41
CA ASN A 34 -5.83 -1.85 -11.17
C ASN A 34 -7.09 -1.26 -10.54
N LYS A 35 -8.04 -0.80 -11.36
CA LYS A 35 -9.39 -0.52 -10.86
C LYS A 35 -10.06 -1.83 -10.47
N SER A 36 -10.80 -1.83 -9.37
CA SER A 36 -11.70 -2.94 -9.07
C SER A 36 -12.80 -3.02 -10.13
N THR A 37 -13.10 -4.24 -10.57
CA THR A 37 -14.19 -4.54 -11.50
C THR A 37 -15.55 -4.45 -10.81
N GLU A 38 -15.58 -4.67 -9.50
CA GLU A 38 -16.79 -4.64 -8.66
C GLU A 38 -17.05 -3.26 -8.02
N ASN A 39 -16.02 -2.44 -7.84
CA ASN A 39 -16.12 -1.06 -7.34
C ASN A 39 -15.11 -0.15 -8.08
N PRO A 40 -15.51 0.53 -9.16
CA PRO A 40 -14.61 1.31 -10.01
C PRO A 40 -13.87 2.48 -9.34
N GLU A 41 -14.35 2.93 -8.17
CA GLU A 41 -13.71 3.97 -7.36
C GLU A 41 -12.57 3.41 -6.48
N ALA A 42 -12.52 2.09 -6.30
CA ALA A 42 -11.48 1.42 -5.54
C ALA A 42 -10.31 0.97 -6.43
N ILE A 43 -9.12 1.00 -5.84
CA ILE A 43 -7.87 0.53 -6.42
C ILE A 43 -7.49 -0.80 -5.78
N ILE A 44 -6.97 -1.71 -6.59
CA ILE A 44 -6.30 -2.93 -6.18
C ILE A 44 -4.82 -2.77 -6.52
N PHE A 45 -3.96 -2.86 -5.50
CA PHE A 45 -2.52 -2.82 -5.66
C PHE A 45 -1.99 -4.26 -5.77
N THR A 46 -1.38 -4.62 -6.90
CA THR A 46 -0.77 -5.94 -7.10
C THR A 46 0.74 -5.82 -7.11
N ASN A 47 1.45 -6.59 -6.28
CA ASN A 47 2.91 -6.58 -6.25
C ASN A 47 3.47 -7.27 -7.50
N VAL A 48 4.46 -6.65 -8.15
CA VAL A 48 5.04 -7.16 -9.40
C VAL A 48 5.83 -8.45 -9.20
N ALA A 49 6.52 -8.62 -8.06
CA ALA A 49 7.39 -9.78 -7.84
C ALA A 49 6.62 -11.09 -7.63
N ASN A 50 5.44 -11.04 -7.02
CA ASN A 50 4.70 -12.23 -6.60
C ASN A 50 3.27 -12.32 -7.16
N GLY A 51 2.78 -11.29 -7.86
CA GLY A 51 1.42 -11.26 -8.42
C GLY A 51 0.30 -11.18 -7.39
N ARG A 52 0.62 -10.94 -6.11
CA ARG A 52 -0.35 -10.89 -5.00
C ARG A 52 -0.83 -9.48 -4.72
N ALA A 53 -2.07 -9.38 -4.26
CA ALA A 53 -2.71 -8.12 -3.92
C ALA A 53 -2.32 -7.63 -2.52
N LEU A 54 -2.29 -6.31 -2.33
CA LEU A 54 -2.22 -5.66 -1.03
C LEU A 54 -3.52 -5.90 -0.28
N TYR A 55 -3.45 -6.70 0.76
CA TYR A 55 -4.59 -7.22 1.49
C TYR A 55 -4.66 -6.64 2.90
N SER A 56 -5.80 -6.05 3.25
CA SER A 56 -6.06 -5.46 4.57
C SER A 56 -6.68 -6.49 5.52
N TRP A 57 -6.09 -6.66 6.71
CA TRP A 57 -6.64 -7.54 7.74
C TRP A 57 -6.78 -6.82 9.09
N PRO A 58 -8.02 -6.66 9.60
CA PRO A 58 -8.28 -5.76 10.71
C PRO A 58 -7.94 -6.40 12.05
N TYR A 59 -8.01 -7.73 12.14
CA TYR A 59 -7.91 -8.45 13.41
C TYR A 59 -6.48 -8.37 13.94
N THR A 60 -5.50 -8.44 13.05
CA THR A 60 -4.09 -8.26 13.39
C THR A 60 -3.58 -6.85 13.08
N LYS A 61 -4.44 -5.97 12.53
CA LYS A 61 -4.07 -4.65 12.00
C LYS A 61 -2.91 -4.70 11.00
N SER A 62 -2.70 -5.83 10.36
CA SER A 62 -1.58 -6.07 9.44
C SER A 62 -2.03 -5.94 8.00
N VAL A 63 -1.04 -5.77 7.13
CA VAL A 63 -1.22 -5.73 5.68
C VAL A 63 -0.36 -6.83 5.06
N PHE A 64 -0.94 -7.57 4.13
CA PHE A 64 -0.33 -8.78 3.57
C PHE A 64 -0.25 -8.72 2.05
N CYS A 65 0.66 -9.49 1.48
CA CYS A 65 0.59 -9.94 0.09
C CYS A 65 -0.24 -11.23 0.07
N TYR A 66 -1.48 -11.14 -0.41
CA TYR A 66 -2.39 -12.28 -0.49
C TYR A 66 -2.81 -12.56 -1.94
N ASP A 67 -3.17 -13.81 -2.23
CA ASP A 67 -3.56 -14.21 -3.58
C ASP A 67 -4.63 -13.27 -4.14
N TRP A 68 -4.43 -12.87 -5.40
CA TRP A 68 -5.24 -11.84 -6.03
C TRP A 68 -6.70 -12.30 -6.13
N ALA A 69 -7.57 -11.46 -5.60
CA ALA A 69 -9.01 -11.54 -5.79
C ALA A 69 -9.58 -10.12 -5.62
N ASP A 70 -10.55 -9.73 -6.45
CA ASP A 70 -11.27 -8.48 -6.28
C ASP A 70 -12.28 -8.61 -5.12
N THR A 71 -11.81 -8.37 -3.89
CA THR A 71 -12.59 -8.49 -2.66
C THR A 71 -12.55 -7.18 -1.89
N VAL A 72 -13.47 -7.02 -0.95
CA VAL A 72 -13.47 -5.84 -0.07
C VAL A 72 -12.16 -5.64 0.71
N TYR A 73 -11.38 -6.71 0.94
CA TYR A 73 -10.12 -6.65 1.68
C TYR A 73 -8.91 -6.24 0.82
N THR A 74 -9.00 -6.38 -0.50
CA THR A 74 -7.93 -6.00 -1.45
C THR A 74 -8.20 -4.66 -2.14
N ARG A 75 -9.36 -4.06 -1.87
CA ARG A 75 -9.78 -2.74 -2.36
C ARG A 75 -9.31 -1.65 -1.42
N TRP A 76 -8.79 -0.59 -2.00
CA TRP A 76 -8.31 0.59 -1.30
C TRP A 76 -8.81 1.86 -1.97
N PHE A 77 -9.09 2.87 -1.18
CA PHE A 77 -9.40 4.23 -1.61
C PHE A 77 -8.22 5.16 -1.31
N VAL A 78 -8.11 6.23 -2.08
CA VAL A 78 -7.16 7.31 -1.84
C VAL A 78 -7.94 8.51 -1.30
N GLU A 79 -7.80 8.81 -0.01
CA GLU A 79 -8.41 9.99 0.62
C GLU A 79 -7.42 11.16 0.61
N GLY A 80 -7.89 12.35 0.22
CA GLY A 80 -7.10 13.59 0.23
C GLY A 80 -5.78 13.50 -0.54
N ASP A 81 -5.76 12.66 -1.59
CA ASP A 81 -4.61 12.31 -2.45
C ASP A 81 -3.45 11.57 -1.76
N ARG A 82 -3.55 11.26 -0.46
CA ARG A 82 -2.39 10.79 0.31
C ARG A 82 -2.68 9.69 1.31
N ARG A 83 -3.93 9.40 1.65
CA ARG A 83 -4.25 8.34 2.60
C ARG A 83 -4.78 7.12 1.88
N LEU A 84 -4.17 5.97 2.15
CA LEU A 84 -4.66 4.69 1.66
C LEU A 84 -5.64 4.09 2.69
N VAL A 85 -6.92 4.06 2.32
CA VAL A 85 -8.03 3.64 3.18
C VAL A 85 -8.55 2.29 2.66
N PRO A 86 -8.52 1.20 3.47
CA PRO A 86 -9.04 -0.08 3.02
C PRO A 86 -10.57 -0.04 2.93
N ALA A 87 -11.14 -0.61 1.87
CA ALA A 87 -12.59 -0.60 1.67
C ALA A 87 -13.35 -1.39 2.76
N ALA A 88 -12.73 -2.41 3.32
CA ALA A 88 -13.30 -3.21 4.41
C ALA A 88 -13.38 -2.44 5.74
N TYR A 89 -12.54 -1.41 5.94
CA TYR A 89 -12.42 -0.65 7.19
C TYR A 89 -12.23 0.84 6.89
N PRO A 90 -13.27 1.54 6.41
CA PRO A 90 -13.16 2.91 5.90
C PRO A 90 -12.77 3.95 6.96
N GLN A 91 -12.83 3.62 8.24
CA GLN A 91 -12.36 4.43 9.36
C GLN A 91 -10.86 4.28 9.65
N GLU A 92 -10.20 3.33 8.99
CA GLU A 92 -8.77 3.05 9.15
C GLU A 92 -7.98 3.48 7.92
N PHE A 93 -6.67 3.60 8.08
CA PHE A 93 -5.74 3.93 7.00
C PHE A 93 -4.41 3.21 7.19
N LEU A 94 -3.67 3.08 6.10
CA LEU A 94 -2.32 2.56 6.11
C LEU A 94 -1.38 3.51 6.87
N TYR A 95 -0.70 2.98 7.87
CA TYR A 95 0.13 3.74 8.79
C TYR A 95 1.50 3.08 8.98
N TYR A 96 2.56 3.90 9.00
CA TYR A 96 3.93 3.51 9.34
C TYR A 96 4.32 4.01 10.75
N GLY A 97 4.63 3.13 11.72
CA GLY A 97 5.12 3.63 13.02
C GLY A 97 4.94 2.74 14.26
N TYR A 98 5.42 1.51 14.24
CA TYR A 98 5.49 0.67 15.47
C TYR A 98 6.82 -0.07 15.63
N GLY A 99 7.80 0.18 14.75
CA GLY A 99 9.10 -0.48 14.75
C GLY A 99 9.81 -0.22 13.43
N PRO A 100 11.09 -0.61 13.30
CA PRO A 100 11.79 -0.48 12.04
C PRO A 100 11.02 -1.27 10.98
N LEU A 101 10.59 -0.58 9.93
CA LEU A 101 10.00 -1.17 8.72
C LEU A 101 8.57 -1.73 8.83
N ALA A 102 7.87 -1.54 9.94
CA ALA A 102 6.52 -2.08 10.14
C ALA A 102 5.39 -1.14 9.66
N ILE A 103 4.41 -1.69 8.95
CA ILE A 103 3.15 -1.01 8.60
C ILE A 103 1.96 -1.66 9.30
N SER A 104 0.90 -0.89 9.50
CA SER A 104 -0.34 -1.35 10.12
C SER A 104 -1.55 -0.55 9.66
N LEU A 105 -2.74 -1.02 10.00
CA LEU A 105 -3.97 -0.24 9.90
C LEU A 105 -4.22 0.52 11.20
N ARG A 106 -4.56 1.82 11.11
CA ARG A 106 -4.88 2.65 12.28
C ARG A 106 -6.06 3.57 12.02
N TYR A 107 -6.72 4.01 13.09
CA TYR A 107 -7.72 5.07 13.10
C TYR A 107 -7.13 6.38 13.67
N GLY A 108 -7.78 7.51 13.40
CA GLY A 108 -7.40 8.83 13.94
C GLY A 108 -6.71 9.74 12.93
N VAL A 109 -5.96 10.73 13.41
CA VAL A 109 -5.18 11.64 12.55
C VAL A 109 -3.73 11.56 13.00
N SER A 110 -2.82 11.23 12.09
CA SER A 110 -1.40 11.52 12.31
C SER A 110 -1.12 12.94 11.82
N SER A 111 -0.36 13.72 12.58
CA SER A 111 0.09 15.06 12.17
C SER A 111 1.53 15.06 11.66
N ASP A 112 2.18 13.89 11.61
CA ASP A 112 3.59 13.75 11.25
C ASP A 112 3.79 13.17 9.84
N GLY A 113 2.73 12.82 9.11
CA GLY A 113 2.78 12.28 7.75
C GLY A 113 3.13 10.79 7.67
N THR A 114 3.06 10.07 8.80
CA THR A 114 3.25 8.61 8.86
C THR A 114 2.09 7.82 8.24
N ASP A 115 0.95 8.47 8.04
CA ASP A 115 -0.25 8.00 7.35
C ASP A 115 -0.37 8.52 5.91
N GLU A 116 0.58 9.35 5.46
CA GLU A 116 0.58 9.91 4.12
C GLU A 116 1.48 9.10 3.18
N TRP A 117 0.97 8.80 1.98
CA TRP A 117 1.59 7.97 0.97
C TRP A 117 1.43 8.60 -0.40
N VAL A 118 2.49 8.56 -1.20
CA VAL A 118 2.49 9.02 -2.58
C VAL A 118 2.59 7.83 -3.51
N LEU A 119 1.69 7.80 -4.50
CA LEU A 119 1.78 6.87 -5.62
C LEU A 119 2.78 7.45 -6.61
N VAL A 120 3.94 6.80 -6.72
CA VAL A 120 5.03 7.23 -7.61
C VAL A 120 5.06 6.30 -8.81
N GLU A 121 4.77 6.83 -9.99
CA GLU A 121 4.99 6.11 -11.24
C GLU A 121 6.48 5.78 -11.39
N SER A 122 6.80 4.55 -11.77
CA SER A 122 8.16 4.26 -12.24
C SER A 122 8.34 5.05 -13.53
N LYS A 123 9.23 6.05 -13.54
CA LYS A 123 9.69 6.60 -14.80
C LYS A 123 10.26 5.42 -15.58
N GLU A 124 9.62 5.05 -16.69
CA GLU A 124 10.37 4.32 -17.72
C GLU A 124 11.60 5.17 -17.99
N ASN A 125 12.78 4.54 -17.99
CA ASN A 125 13.99 5.16 -18.48
C ASN A 125 13.65 5.79 -19.83
N SER A 126 13.48 7.10 -19.85
CA SER A 126 13.52 7.90 -21.07
C SER A 126 14.98 7.89 -21.51
N GLU A 127 15.46 6.72 -21.92
CA GLU A 127 16.75 6.55 -22.55
C GLU A 127 16.60 6.91 -24.02
N THR A 128 17.31 7.99 -24.38
CA THR A 128 17.63 8.55 -25.70
C THR A 128 16.56 9.31 -26.47
#